data_AF-A0A835E530-F1
#
_entry.id   AF-A0A835E530-F1
#
_cell.length_a   1.000
_cell.length_b   1.000
_cell.length_c   1.000
_cell.angle_alpha   90.00
_cell.angle_beta   90.00
_cell.angle_gamma   90.00
#
_symmetry.space_group_name_H-M   'P 1'
#
loop_
_entity.id
_entity.type
_entity.pdbx_description
1 polymer ?
#
loop_
_entity_poly.entity_id
_entity_poly.type
_entity_poly.pdbx_seq_one_letter_code
_entity_poly.pdbx_strand_id
1 'polypeptide(L)' 'MDRRCFWTFCSLVRDTGGLRDTRNVNVEEMVAMFLHVLAFDERIRSMRTDYQRSQETISHHFNNVLGAVLKL' A
#
# COMPACT_ATOMS: atom_id res chain seq x y z
N MET A 1 -6.85 12.64 -1.56
CA MET A 1 -7.37 11.74 -2.61
C MET A 1 -8.89 11.85 -2.64
N ASP A 2 -9.50 11.86 -3.82
CA ASP A 2 -10.95 11.73 -3.97
C ASP A 2 -11.40 10.31 -3.57
N ARG A 3 -12.52 10.19 -2.84
CA ARG A 3 -13.00 8.91 -2.30
C ARG A 3 -13.37 7.93 -3.42
N ARG A 4 -13.90 8.40 -4.56
CA ARG A 4 -14.22 7.54 -5.71
C ARG A 4 -12.95 7.00 -6.34
N CYS A 5 -11.92 7.83 -6.51
CA CYS A 5 -10.62 7.38 -7.01
C CYS A 5 -10.00 6.28 -6.13
N PHE A 6 -10.14 6.38 -4.80
CA PHE A 6 -9.66 5.34 -3.89
C PHE A 6 -10.36 3.99 -4.12
N TRP A 7 -11.69 3.99 -4.22
CA TRP A 7 -12.45 2.76 -4.47
C TRP A 7 -12.17 2.18 -5.86
N THR A 8 -12.06 3.03 -6.88
CA THR A 8 -11.67 2.59 -8.23
C THR A 8 -10.29 1.95 -8.22
N PHE A 9 -9.33 2.54 -7.51
CA PHE A 9 -7.98 1.99 -7.38
C PHE A 9 -7.97 0.65 -6.62
N CYS A 10 -8.72 0.52 -5.53
CA CYS A 10 -8.89 -0.76 -4.82
C CYS A 10 -9.49 -1.82 -5.74
N SER A 11 -10.47 -1.47 -6.57
CA SER A 11 -11.08 -2.39 -7.54
C SER A 11 -10.07 -2.85 -8.61
N LEU A 12 -9.27 -1.94 -9.15
CA LEU A 12 -8.22 -2.25 -10.14
C LEU A 12 -7.13 -3.16 -9.57
N VAL A 13 -6.66 -2.87 -8.35
CA VAL A 13 -5.64 -3.68 -7.67
C VAL A 13 -6.17 -5.08 -7.33
N ARG A 14 -7.46 -5.20 -7.01
CA ARG A 14 -8.12 -6.48 -6.73
C ARG A 14 -8.36 -7.30 -8.00
N ASP A 15 -8.92 -6.70 -9.04
CA ASP A 15 -9.36 -7.37 -10.25
C ASP A 15 -8.20 -7.64 -11.23
N THR A 16 -7.41 -6.62 -11.52
CA THR A 16 -6.30 -6.69 -12.48
C THR A 16 -5.00 -7.09 -11.80
N GLY A 17 -4.74 -6.52 -10.62
CA GLY A 17 -3.53 -6.81 -9.84
C GLY A 17 -3.56 -8.16 -9.11
N GLY A 18 -4.74 -8.80 -9.02
CA GLY A 18 -4.95 -10.08 -8.35
C GLY A 18 -4.72 -10.04 -6.84
N LEU A 19 -4.72 -8.85 -6.24
CA LEU A 19 -4.53 -8.70 -4.80
C LEU A 19 -5.77 -9.22 -4.07
N ARG A 20 -5.54 -10.09 -3.08
CA ARG A 20 -6.59 -10.67 -2.25
C ARG A 20 -6.46 -10.23 -0.81
N ASP A 21 -7.58 -10.27 -0.10
CA ASP A 21 -7.59 -10.16 1.35
C ASP A 21 -6.69 -11.23 1.98
N THR A 22 -6.03 -10.83 3.07
CA THR A 22 -5.28 -11.74 3.93
C THR A 22 -6.04 -11.89 5.24
N ARG A 23 -5.73 -12.93 6.01
CA ARG A 23 -6.40 -13.25 7.28
C ARG A 23 -6.45 -12.08 8.28
N ASN A 24 -5.53 -11.13 8.16
CA ASN A 24 -5.36 -10.02 9.09
C ASN A 24 -5.60 -8.63 8.48
N VAL A 25 -5.63 -8.50 7.14
CA VAL A 25 -5.66 -7.20 6.46
C VAL A 25 -6.43 -7.31 5.15
N ASN A 26 -7.39 -6.40 4.94
CA ASN A 26 -8.15 -6.31 3.69
C ASN A 26 -7.37 -5.57 2.60
N VAL A 27 -7.76 -5.77 1.33
CA VAL A 27 -7.14 -5.08 0.17
C VAL A 27 -7.20 -3.56 0.34
N GLU A 28 -8.32 -3.03 0.83
CA GLU A 28 -8.51 -1.61 1.09
C GLU A 28 -7.53 -1.09 2.16
N GLU A 29 -7.27 -1.86 3.21
CA GLU A 29 -6.29 -1.50 4.23
C GLU A 29 -4.85 -1.59 3.70
N MET A 30 -4.53 -2.59 2.88
CA MET A 30 -3.22 -2.69 2.21
C MET A 30 -2.98 -1.50 1.27
N VAL A 31 -4.00 -1.12 0.49
CA VAL A 31 -3.96 0.04 -0.42
C VAL A 31 -3.90 1.35 0.37
N ALA A 32 -4.65 1.47 1.46
CA ALA A 32 -4.58 2.64 2.35
C ALA A 32 -3.20 2.78 2.99
N MET A 33 -2.59 1.68 3.45
CA MET A 33 -1.22 1.66 3.97
C MET A 33 -0.21 2.04 2.89
N PHE A 34 -0.33 1.52 1.67
CA PHE A 34 0.53 1.87 0.54
C PHE A 34 0.45 3.37 0.21
N LEU A 35 -0.76 3.90 0.10
CA LEU A 35 -0.99 5.33 -0.16
C LEU A 35 -0.54 6.20 1.01
N HIS A 36 -0.70 5.72 2.25
CA HIS A 36 -0.22 6.40 3.44
C HIS A 36 1.30 6.48 3.43
N VAL A 37 2.00 5.39 3.11
CA VAL A 37 3.46 5.36 2.94
C VAL A 37 3.90 6.28 1.81
N LEU A 38 3.25 6.25 0.64
CA LEU A 38 3.57 7.17 -0.47
C LEU A 38 3.36 8.64 -0.09
N ALA A 39 2.25 8.96 0.56
CA ALA A 39 1.95 10.32 1.02
C ALA A 39 2.87 10.76 2.18
N PHE A 40 3.38 9.80 2.95
CA PHE A 40 4.39 10.03 3.97
C PHE A 40 5.81 9.91 3.43
N ASP A 41 6.11 9.45 2.21
CA ASP A 41 7.49 9.14 1.78
C ASP A 41 8.38 10.40 1.76
N GLU A 42 7.82 11.56 1.40
CA GLU A 42 8.47 12.87 1.58
C GLU A 42 8.89 13.14 3.04
N ARG A 43 8.16 12.60 4.02
CA ARG A 43 8.47 12.68 5.46
C ARG A 43 9.25 11.48 6.00
N ILE A 44 9.08 10.28 5.44
CA ILE A 44 9.77 9.02 5.80
C ILE A 44 11.24 9.11 5.39
N ARG A 45 11.58 9.74 4.26
CA ARG A 45 12.98 10.03 3.90
C ARG A 45 13.68 10.92 4.94
N SER A 46 12.92 11.79 5.62
CA SER A 46 13.40 12.63 6.72
C SER A 46 13.39 11.93 8.09
N MET A 47 12.57 10.90 8.31
CA MET A 47 12.39 10.19 9.59
C MET A 47 13.08 8.81 9.67
N ARG A 48 13.69 8.34 8.57
CA ARG A 48 14.36 7.03 8.44
C ARG A 48 15.46 6.73 9.46
N THR A 49 15.94 7.72 10.21
CA THR A 49 16.95 7.54 11.27
C THR A 49 16.41 6.80 12.50
N ASP A 50 15.09 6.83 12.75
CA ASP A 50 14.55 6.49 14.09
C ASP A 50 13.73 5.18 14.17
N TYR A 51 13.21 4.65 13.05
CA TYR A 51 12.18 3.57 13.05
C TYR A 51 12.52 2.33 12.20
N GLN A 52 13.70 1.75 12.36
CA GLN A 52 14.13 0.55 11.60
C GLN A 52 13.31 -0.72 11.87
N ARG A 53 12.64 -0.87 13.03
CA ARG A 53 11.90 -2.11 13.38
C ARG A 53 10.51 -2.28 12.77
N SER A 54 9.87 -1.22 12.27
CA SER A 54 8.49 -1.28 11.72
C SER A 54 8.46 -1.36 10.19
N GLN A 55 9.61 -1.27 9.52
CA GLN A 55 9.70 -1.21 8.06
C GLN A 55 9.51 -2.56 7.37
N GLU A 56 9.79 -3.70 8.00
CA GLU A 56 9.72 -5.01 7.33
C GLU A 56 8.28 -5.39 6.96
N THR A 57 7.33 -5.24 7.89
CA THR A 57 5.91 -5.51 7.65
C THR A 57 5.32 -4.55 6.63
N ILE A 58 5.67 -3.26 6.73
CA ILE A 58 5.23 -2.23 5.79
C ILE A 58 5.80 -2.50 4.39
N SER A 59 7.07 -2.89 4.29
CA SER A 59 7.72 -3.21 3.02
C SER A 59 7.10 -4.43 2.35
N HIS A 60 6.67 -5.43 3.11
CA HIS A 60 6.00 -6.61 2.54
C HIS A 60 4.64 -6.24 1.91
N HIS A 61 3.81 -5.47 2.63
CA HIS A 61 2.53 -5.00 2.07
C HIS A 61 2.75 -4.03 0.90
N PHE A 62 3.75 -3.15 1.00
CA PHE A 62 4.09 -2.21 -0.06
C PHE A 62 4.54 -2.93 -1.33
N ASN A 63 5.42 -3.93 -1.24
CA ASN A 63 5.88 -4.69 -2.39
C ASN A 63 4.76 -5.52 -3.03
N ASN A 64 3.81 -6.06 -2.25
CA ASN A 64 2.66 -6.77 -2.80
C ASN A 64 1.75 -5.83 -3.61
N VAL A 65 1.48 -4.63 -3.09
CA VAL A 65 0.68 -3.63 -3.81
C VAL A 65 1.46 -3.10 -5.03
N LEU A 66 2.76 -2.83 -4.90
CA LEU A 66 3.61 -2.41 -6.01
C LEU A 66 3.65 -3.45 -7.13
N GLY A 67 3.77 -4.74 -6.80
CA GLY A 67 3.74 -5.81 -7.79
C GLY A 67 2.39 -5.96 -8.50
N ALA A 68 1.29 -5.66 -7.81
CA ALA A 68 -0.04 -5.61 -8.41
C ALA A 68 -0.23 -4.39 -9.32
N VAL A 69 0.32 -3.23 -8.92
CA VAL A 69 0.30 -1.99 -9.72
C VAL A 69 1.19 -2.09 -10.96
N LEU A 70 2.34 -2.78 -10.88
CA LEU A 70 3.22 -2.99 -12.04
C LEU A 70 2.68 -4.00 -13.06
N LYS A 71 1.66 -4.77 -12.69
CA LYS A 71 0.96 -5.72 -13.58
C LYS A 71 -0.27 -5.12 -14.25
N LEU A 72 -0.62 -3.90 -13.88
CA LEU A 72 -1.66 -3.07 -14.48
C LEU A 72 -1.13 -2.40 -15.74
#